data_AF-A0A183Q0P4-F1
#
_entry.id   AF-A0A183Q0P4-F1
#
_cell.length_a   1.000
_cell.length_b   1.000
_cell.length_c   1.000
_cell.angle_alpha   90.00
_cell.angle_beta   90.00
_cell.angle_gamma   90.00
#
_symmetry.space_group_name_H-M   'P 1'
#
loop_
_entity.id
_entity.type
_entity.pdbx_description
1 polymer ?
#
loop_
_entity_poly.entity_id
_entity_poly.type
_entity_poly.pdbx_seq_one_letter_code
_entity_poly.pdbx_strand_id
1 'polypeptide(L)'
;MLRDACRHESLAKVVLRSPEFYQLFEHVQGTAFDVSSDAFATLKDLLTRHKALVADFLSANYDVFFDHYMHMILSDNYVTKRQALKLLGELLLDRHNISIMTKYIADPENLKVIMNMLKSKEKQIAFEAFHCFKVSLTCKNI
;
A
#
# COMPACT_ATOMS: atom_id res chain seq x y z
N MET A 1 3.71 -3.51 21.18
CA MET A 1 4.54 -4.74 21.23
C MET A 1 5.05 -5.14 19.84
N LEU A 2 4.24 -5.66 18.91
CA LEU A 2 4.72 -6.04 17.56
C LEU A 2 5.32 -4.85 16.79
N ARG A 3 4.59 -3.73 16.73
CA ARG A 3 5.07 -2.51 16.05
C ARG A 3 6.38 -1.98 16.63
N ASP A 4 6.58 -2.10 17.95
CA ASP A 4 7.83 -1.68 18.60
C ASP A 4 8.99 -2.62 18.28
N ALA A 5 8.72 -3.93 18.21
CA ALA A 5 9.70 -4.92 17.75
C ALA A 5 10.16 -4.62 16.32
N CYS A 6 9.22 -4.32 15.41
CA CYS A 6 9.49 -3.97 14.02
C CYS A 6 10.28 -2.67 13.82
N ARG A 7 10.55 -1.89 14.88
CA ARG A 7 11.52 -0.79 14.81
C ARG A 7 12.94 -1.29 14.52
N HIS A 8 13.24 -2.54 14.88
CA HIS A 8 14.48 -3.20 14.52
C HIS A 8 14.34 -3.89 13.17
N GLU A 9 15.23 -3.57 12.23
CA GLU A 9 15.16 -4.06 10.85
C GLU A 9 15.19 -5.60 10.77
N SER A 10 15.97 -6.27 11.62
CA SER A 10 16.05 -7.73 11.68
C SER A 10 14.69 -8.38 12.01
N LEU A 11 13.93 -7.79 12.93
CA LEU A 11 12.61 -8.29 13.31
C LEU A 11 11.56 -7.94 12.24
N ALA A 12 11.60 -6.73 11.68
CA ALA A 12 10.75 -6.37 10.55
C ALA A 12 10.95 -7.32 9.36
N LYS A 13 12.20 -7.71 9.08
CA LYS A 13 12.55 -8.67 8.02
C LYS A 13 11.96 -10.06 8.26
N VAL A 14 11.97 -10.53 9.51
CA VAL A 14 11.33 -11.81 9.87
C VAL A 14 9.83 -11.72 9.63
N VAL A 15 9.18 -10.64 10.08
CA VAL A 15 7.74 -10.45 9.91
C VAL A 15 7.37 -10.36 8.43
N LEU A 16 8.03 -9.52 7.63
CA LEU A 16 7.73 -9.36 6.20
C LEU A 16 7.91 -10.65 5.38
N ARG A 17 8.83 -11.53 5.79
CA ARG A 17 9.09 -12.80 5.11
C ARG A 17 8.19 -13.93 5.58
N SER A 18 7.43 -13.72 6.65
CA SER A 18 6.52 -14.72 7.20
C SER A 18 5.21 -14.71 6.39
N PRO A 19 4.63 -15.88 6.08
CA PRO A 19 3.35 -15.94 5.38
C PRO A 19 2.21 -15.29 6.17
N GLU A 20 2.32 -15.27 7.51
CA GLU A 20 1.38 -14.60 8.41
C GLU A 20 1.34 -13.07 8.22
N PHE A 21 2.33 -12.47 7.55
CA PHE A 21 2.28 -11.06 7.17
C PHE A 21 0.98 -10.69 6.44
N TYR A 22 0.52 -11.57 5.53
CA TYR A 22 -0.67 -11.30 4.73
C TYR A 22 -1.97 -11.30 5.54
N GLN A 23 -1.99 -11.91 6.74
CA GLN A 23 -3.14 -11.84 7.66
C GLN A 23 -3.41 -10.41 8.14
N LEU A 24 -2.40 -9.51 8.11
CA LEU A 24 -2.61 -8.10 8.40
C LEU A 24 -3.61 -7.44 7.44
N PHE A 25 -3.68 -7.87 6.18
CA PHE A 25 -4.64 -7.33 5.20
C PHE A 25 -6.07 -7.70 5.56
N GLU A 26 -6.29 -8.87 6.15
CA GLU A 26 -7.60 -9.30 6.66
C GLU A 26 -7.97 -8.49 7.91
N HIS A 27 -7.03 -8.33 8.86
CA HIS A 27 -7.26 -7.55 10.07
C HIS A 27 -7.58 -6.07 9.78
N VAL A 28 -6.93 -5.49 8.76
CA VAL A 28 -7.20 -4.13 8.29
C VAL A 28 -8.62 -3.96 7.74
N GLN A 29 -9.22 -5.03 7.24
CA GLN A 29 -10.58 -5.02 6.69
C GLN A 29 -11.64 -5.46 7.72
N GLY A 30 -11.23 -5.72 8.97
CA GLY A 30 -12.12 -6.10 10.06
C GLY A 30 -13.12 -5.01 10.45
N THR A 31 -14.23 -5.42 11.05
CA THR A 31 -15.33 -4.52 11.47
C THR A 31 -15.06 -3.77 12.77
N ALA A 32 -14.20 -4.32 13.65
CA ALA A 32 -13.78 -3.67 14.88
C ALA A 32 -12.78 -2.54 14.56
N PHE A 33 -13.20 -1.29 14.74
CA PHE A 33 -12.44 -0.10 14.32
C PHE A 33 -11.08 0.04 15.01
N ASP A 34 -11.03 -0.24 16.31
CA ASP A 34 -9.81 -0.20 17.12
C ASP A 34 -8.78 -1.21 16.61
N VAL A 35 -9.22 -2.45 16.34
CA VAL A 35 -8.37 -3.52 15.81
C VAL A 35 -7.91 -3.21 14.39
N SER A 36 -8.82 -2.82 13.49
CA SER A 36 -8.47 -2.56 12.09
C SER A 36 -7.57 -1.33 11.92
N SER A 37 -7.78 -0.29 12.75
CA SER A 37 -6.91 0.90 12.76
C SER A 37 -5.51 0.57 13.28
N ASP A 38 -5.40 -0.25 14.32
CA ASP A 38 -4.09 -0.68 14.84
C ASP A 38 -3.36 -1.62 13.87
N ALA A 39 -4.09 -2.53 13.23
CA ALA A 39 -3.55 -3.38 12.17
C ALA A 39 -3.03 -2.52 11.00
N PHE A 40 -3.79 -1.52 10.56
CA PHE A 40 -3.36 -0.63 9.47
C PHE A 40 -2.12 0.16 9.84
N ALA A 41 -2.07 0.71 11.05
CA ALA A 41 -0.90 1.46 11.49
C ALA A 41 0.36 0.57 11.61
N THR A 42 0.19 -0.71 11.95
CA THR A 42 1.28 -1.70 11.95
C THR A 42 1.73 -2.06 10.53
N LEU A 43 0.78 -2.30 9.62
CA LEU A 43 1.05 -2.55 8.20
C LEU A 43 1.79 -1.37 7.57
N LYS A 44 1.31 -0.14 7.81
CA LYS A 44 1.96 1.09 7.35
C LYS A 44 3.39 1.21 7.87
N ASP A 45 3.62 0.97 9.16
CA ASP A 45 4.97 1.08 9.74
C ASP A 45 5.94 0.07 9.11
N LEU A 46 5.50 -1.18 8.95
CA LEU A 46 6.27 -2.22 8.28
C LEU A 46 6.64 -1.86 6.84
N LEU A 47 5.71 -1.27 6.09
CA LEU A 47 5.88 -0.92 4.68
C LEU A 47 6.58 0.43 4.45
N THR A 48 6.86 1.21 5.49
CA THR A 48 7.42 2.56 5.29
C THR A 48 8.64 2.88 6.14
N ARG A 49 8.96 2.09 7.17
CA ARG A 49 10.11 2.35 8.05
C ARG A 49 11.45 2.00 7.41
N HIS A 50 11.64 0.74 7.02
CA HIS A 50 12.92 0.21 6.55
C HIS A 50 12.93 0.15 5.02
N LYS A 51 13.19 1.29 4.38
CA LYS A 51 12.93 1.52 2.94
C LYS A 51 13.59 0.49 2.00
N ALA A 52 14.87 0.19 2.20
CA ALA A 52 15.60 -0.76 1.37
C ALA A 52 15.04 -2.19 1.52
N LEU A 53 14.81 -2.63 2.77
CA LEU A 53 14.19 -3.92 3.06
C LEU A 53 12.81 -4.06 2.41
N VAL A 54 11.98 -3.01 2.48
CA VAL A 54 10.65 -3.01 1.88
C VAL A 54 10.74 -3.06 0.36
N ALA A 55 11.64 -2.30 -0.28
CA ALA A 55 11.83 -2.34 -1.72
C ALA A 55 12.22 -3.75 -2.21
N ASP A 56 13.13 -4.42 -1.50
CA ASP A 56 13.51 -5.81 -1.78
C ASP A 56 12.32 -6.76 -1.63
N PHE A 57 11.56 -6.62 -0.54
CA PHE A 57 10.37 -7.43 -0.29
C PHE A 57 9.30 -7.25 -1.38
N LEU A 58 8.95 -6.01 -1.71
CA LEU A 58 7.95 -5.69 -2.72
C LEU A 58 8.39 -6.14 -4.12
N SER A 59 9.67 -6.03 -4.45
CA SER A 59 10.19 -6.51 -5.73
C SER A 59 10.08 -8.03 -5.84
N ALA A 60 10.40 -8.76 -4.77
CA ALA A 60 10.36 -10.22 -4.75
C ALA A 60 8.94 -10.80 -4.69
N ASN A 61 7.98 -10.07 -4.11
CA ASN A 61 6.62 -10.55 -3.84
C ASN A 61 5.54 -9.72 -4.56
N TYR A 62 5.91 -9.00 -5.62
CA TYR A 62 5.08 -7.97 -6.24
C TYR A 62 3.65 -8.44 -6.51
N ASP A 63 3.49 -9.56 -7.21
CA ASP A 63 2.18 -9.99 -7.71
C ASP A 63 1.27 -10.39 -6.54
N VAL A 64 1.79 -11.17 -5.58
CA VAL A 64 1.04 -11.58 -4.37
C VAL A 64 0.71 -10.38 -3.48
N PHE A 65 1.66 -9.46 -3.30
CA PHE A 65 1.45 -8.26 -2.49
C PHE A 65 0.36 -7.37 -3.06
N PHE A 66 0.44 -7.04 -4.36
CA PHE A 66 -0.51 -6.13 -4.98
C PHE A 66 -1.90 -6.76 -5.17
N ASP A 67 -2.00 -8.08 -5.28
CA ASP A 67 -3.28 -8.79 -5.22
C ASP A 67 -4.01 -8.52 -3.88
N HIS A 68 -3.34 -8.75 -2.75
CA HIS A 68 -3.88 -8.41 -1.42
C HIS A 68 -4.15 -6.92 -1.25
N TYR A 69 -3.26 -6.07 -1.78
CA TYR A 69 -3.39 -4.62 -1.69
C TYR A 69 -4.61 -4.09 -2.46
N MET A 70 -4.93 -4.67 -3.62
CA MET A 70 -6.08 -4.27 -4.42
C MET A 70 -7.40 -4.48 -3.66
N HIS A 71 -7.51 -5.54 -2.85
CA HIS A 71 -8.69 -5.75 -2.00
C HIS A 71 -8.92 -4.60 -1.02
N MET A 72 -7.86 -4.00 -0.46
CA MET A 72 -7.98 -2.83 0.41
C MET A 72 -8.44 -1.58 -0.35
N ILE A 73 -7.95 -1.35 -1.57
CA ILE A 73 -8.36 -0.21 -2.41
C ILE A 73 -9.82 -0.34 -2.84
N LEU A 74 -10.26 -1.57 -3.15
CA LEU A 74 -11.62 -1.85 -3.60
C LEU A 74 -12.61 -2.06 -2.45
N SER A 75 -12.15 -2.03 -1.19
CA SER A 75 -12.98 -2.22 -0.01
C SER A 75 -14.16 -1.25 0.07
N ASP A 76 -15.32 -1.71 0.51
CA ASP A 76 -16.47 -0.83 0.78
C ASP A 76 -16.26 0.05 2.02
N ASN A 77 -15.29 -0.27 2.88
CA ASN A 77 -14.95 0.54 4.03
C ASN A 77 -14.20 1.81 3.59
N TYR A 78 -14.87 2.97 3.75
CA TYR A 78 -14.33 4.28 3.43
C TYR A 78 -12.94 4.55 4.04
N VAL A 79 -12.74 4.20 5.32
CA VAL A 79 -11.49 4.46 6.03
C VAL A 79 -10.38 3.59 5.45
N THR A 80 -10.62 2.30 5.27
CA THR A 80 -9.64 1.36 4.68
C THR A 80 -9.26 1.79 3.27
N LYS A 81 -10.25 2.06 2.42
CA LYS A 81 -10.05 2.54 1.04
C LYS A 81 -9.20 3.81 0.98
N ARG A 82 -9.55 4.82 1.80
CA ARG A 82 -8.82 6.09 1.85
C ARG A 82 -7.38 5.89 2.28
N GLN A 83 -7.16 5.15 3.36
CA GLN A 83 -5.84 4.95 3.92
C GLN A 83 -4.95 4.10 3.00
N ALA A 84 -5.53 3.11 2.31
CA ALA A 84 -4.85 2.33 1.28
C ALA A 84 -4.40 3.22 0.12
N LEU A 85 -5.27 4.06 -0.44
CA LEU A 85 -4.88 4.98 -1.52
C LEU A 85 -3.76 5.95 -1.10
N LYS A 86 -3.85 6.49 0.12
CA LYS A 86 -2.80 7.36 0.65
C LYS A 86 -1.46 6.63 0.78
N LEU A 87 -1.47 5.43 1.35
CA LEU A 87 -0.26 4.62 1.50
C LEU A 87 0.32 4.19 0.15
N LEU A 88 -0.53 3.90 -0.84
CA LEU A 88 -0.09 3.59 -2.20
C LEU A 88 0.70 4.75 -2.79
N GLY A 89 0.17 5.98 -2.67
CA GLY A 89 0.87 7.18 -3.11
C GLY A 89 2.22 7.35 -2.41
N GLU A 90 2.29 7.11 -1.10
CA GLU A 90 3.55 7.14 -0.33
C GLU A 90 4.56 6.09 -0.83
N LEU A 91 4.10 4.87 -1.14
CA LEU A 91 4.96 3.78 -1.63
C LEU A 91 5.49 4.04 -3.04
N LEU A 92 4.63 4.52 -3.95
CA LEU A 92 4.99 4.77 -5.34
C LEU A 92 5.91 5.98 -5.50
N LEU A 93 5.84 6.96 -4.59
CA LEU A 93 6.72 8.14 -4.61
C LEU A 93 8.08 7.91 -3.94
N ASP A 94 8.29 6.77 -3.28
CA ASP A 94 9.56 6.48 -2.62
C ASP A 94 10.66 6.14 -3.64
N ARG A 95 11.82 6.79 -3.53
CA ARG A 95 12.96 6.57 -4.43
C ARG A 95 13.50 5.13 -4.42
N HIS A 96 13.31 4.38 -3.32
CA HIS A 96 13.75 2.99 -3.27
C HIS A 96 12.79 2.07 -4.06
N ASN A 97 11.57 2.54 -4.32
CA ASN A 97 10.52 1.79 -4.98
C ASN A 97 10.35 2.15 -6.47
N ILE A 98 11.35 2.76 -7.12
CA ILE A 98 11.24 3.19 -8.53
C ILE A 98 10.91 2.01 -9.46
N SER A 99 11.51 0.84 -9.24
CA SER A 99 11.20 -0.38 -10.02
C SER A 99 9.75 -0.83 -9.83
N ILE A 100 9.28 -0.86 -8.58
CA ILE A 100 7.90 -1.20 -8.21
C ILE A 100 6.91 -0.21 -8.83
N MET A 101 7.20 1.09 -8.69
CA MET A 101 6.40 2.16 -9.27
C MET A 101 6.30 2.00 -10.78
N THR A 102 7.42 1.79 -11.47
CA THR A 102 7.46 1.63 -12.93
C THR A 102 6.64 0.42 -13.39
N LYS A 103 6.76 -0.72 -12.68
CA LYS A 103 5.92 -1.90 -12.96
C LYS A 103 4.44 -1.61 -12.72
N TYR A 104 4.10 -0.90 -11.64
CA TYR A 104 2.71 -0.61 -11.26
C TYR A 104 2.00 0.30 -12.26
N ILE A 105 2.65 1.38 -12.70
CA ILE A 105 2.05 2.34 -13.66
C ILE A 105 1.99 1.82 -15.10
N ALA A 106 2.81 0.81 -15.43
CA ALA A 106 2.83 0.19 -16.75
C ALA A 106 1.60 -0.72 -16.97
N ASP A 107 0.96 -1.17 -15.90
CA ASP A 107 -0.26 -1.98 -15.96
C ASP A 107 -1.50 -1.11 -16.19
N PRO A 108 -2.22 -1.29 -17.32
CA PRO A 108 -3.43 -0.53 -17.62
C PRO A 108 -4.58 -0.77 -16.63
N GLU A 109 -4.67 -1.95 -16.00
CA GLU A 109 -5.74 -2.23 -15.03
C GLU A 109 -5.53 -1.46 -13.72
N ASN A 110 -4.28 -1.33 -13.26
CA ASN A 110 -3.94 -0.47 -12.11
C ASN A 110 -4.32 1.00 -12.37
N LEU A 111 -4.00 1.49 -13.57
CA LEU A 111 -4.35 2.86 -13.98
C LEU A 111 -5.86 3.07 -14.03
N LYS A 112 -6.60 2.11 -14.57
CA LYS A 112 -8.06 2.13 -14.66
C LYS A 112 -8.71 2.18 -13.28
N VAL A 113 -8.20 1.42 -12.31
CA VAL A 113 -8.66 1.48 -10.90
C VAL A 113 -8.46 2.89 -10.35
N ILE A 114 -7.26 3.46 -10.46
CA ILE A 114 -6.97 4.82 -9.98
C ILE A 114 -7.88 5.85 -10.67
N MET A 115 -8.06 5.76 -11.98
CA MET A 115 -8.91 6.67 -12.75
C MET A 115 -10.39 6.58 -12.36
N ASN A 116 -10.87 5.39 -11.98
CA ASN A 116 -12.22 5.23 -11.44
C ASN A 116 -12.34 5.89 -10.07
N MET A 117 -11.31 5.81 -9.21
CA MET A 117 -11.31 6.47 -7.91
C MET A 117 -11.29 8.00 -8.01
N LEU A 118 -10.73 8.58 -9.08
CA LEU A 118 -10.83 10.02 -9.37
C LEU A 118 -12.28 10.50 -9.54
N LYS A 119 -13.18 9.61 -9.98
CA LYS A 119 -14.60 9.89 -10.17
C LYS A 119 -15.43 9.67 -8.90
N SER A 120 -14.79 9.34 -7.78
CA SER A 120 -15.51 9.10 -6.52
C SER A 120 -16.29 10.34 -6.08
N LYS A 121 -17.50 10.11 -5.57
CA LYS A 121 -18.31 11.16 -4.92
C LYS A 121 -17.66 11.67 -3.63
N GLU A 122 -16.84 10.84 -3.01
CA GLU A 122 -16.10 11.16 -1.80
C GLU A 122 -14.84 11.96 -2.16
N LYS A 123 -14.89 13.28 -1.92
CA LYS A 123 -13.82 14.22 -2.31
C LYS A 123 -12.44 13.78 -1.83
N GLN A 124 -12.36 13.21 -0.63
CA GLN A 124 -11.09 12.76 -0.07
C GLN A 124 -10.51 11.54 -0.80
N ILE A 125 -11.36 10.59 -1.25
CA ILE A 125 -10.91 9.46 -2.08
C ILE A 125 -10.38 9.96 -3.42
N ALA A 126 -11.13 10.86 -4.08
CA ALA A 126 -10.70 11.45 -5.34
C ALA A 126 -9.37 12.21 -5.19
N PHE A 127 -9.16 12.88 -4.05
CA PHE A 127 -7.91 13.58 -3.74
C PHE A 127 -6.71 12.64 -3.58
N GLU A 128 -6.84 11.55 -2.80
CA GLU A 128 -5.76 10.57 -2.67
C GLU A 128 -5.48 9.84 -4.01
N ALA A 129 -6.54 9.54 -4.77
CA ALA A 129 -6.41 8.96 -6.10
C ALA A 129 -5.69 9.89 -7.07
N PHE A 130 -5.90 11.21 -6.97
CA PHE A 130 -5.18 12.20 -7.75
C PHE A 130 -3.68 12.19 -7.48
N HIS A 131 -3.27 12.03 -6.22
CA HIS A 131 -1.86 11.87 -5.88
C HIS A 131 -1.23 10.65 -6.55
N CYS A 132 -1.92 9.50 -6.53
CA CYS A 132 -1.46 8.29 -7.23
C CYS A 132 -1.42 8.49 -8.75
N PHE A 133 -2.44 9.13 -9.33
CA PHE A 133 -2.53 9.41 -10.76
C PHE A 133 -1.39 10.32 -11.24
N LYS A 134 -1.03 11.34 -10.46
CA LYS A 134 0.08 12.25 -10.79
C LYS A 134 1.39 11.49 -11.00
N VAL A 135 1.67 10.46 -10.20
CA VAL A 135 2.86 9.60 -10.35
C VAL A 135 2.91 8.93 -11.72
N SER A 136 1.75 8.46 -12.20
CA SER A 136 1.61 7.80 -13.50
C SER A 136 1.89 8.75 -14.67
N LEU A 137 1.69 10.06 -14.49
CA LEU A 137 1.97 11.08 -15.51
C LEU A 137 3.44 11.49 -15.53
N THR A 138 4.06 11.64 -14.35
CA THR A 138 5.44 12.12 -14.23
C THR A 138 6.47 11.14 -14.79
N CYS A 139 6.14 9.85 -14.85
CA CYS A 139 7.09 8.80 -15.25
C CYS A 139 6.95 8.34 -16.71
N LYS A 140 5.98 8.85 -17.48
CA LYS A 140 5.89 8.59 -18.94
C LYS A 140 6.95 9.34 -19.77
N ASN A 141 7.81 10.13 -19.13
CA ASN A 141 8.83 10.98 -19.77
C ASN A 141 10.28 10.55 -19.44
N ILE A 142 10.49 9.30 -19.02
CA ILE A 142 11.82 8.66 -18.89
C ILE A 142 11.82 7.43 -19.78
#